data_AF-R9NEK2-F1
#
_entry.id   AF-R9NEK2-F1
#
_cell.length_a   1.000
_cell.length_b   1.000
_cell.length_c   1.000
_cell.angle_alpha   90.00
_cell.angle_beta   90.00
_cell.angle_gamma   90.00
#
_symmetry.space_group_name_H-M   'P 1'
#
loop_
_entity.id
_entity.type
_entity.pdbx_description
1 polymer ?
#
loop_
_entity_poly.entity_id
_entity_poly.type
_entity_poly.pdbx_seq_one_letter_code
_entity_poly.pdbx_strand_id
1 'polypeptide(L)'
;MGFRILKKLFLTVSGVVFVTNLCTERIVIAAEKYPLTYEEPEGDEPYMTLKEKTEGYIVLPGDSLWRIAEKQFGDGNKYVSLIDANKAILTNPNLIYPGMLLNLSQTGRIIRTEAKYGGIQMGSYSMDMPYGWRIGVTQSGNAGGNFVLSGDGTIACLVQDIQKETIKSMQDWETQCTQKISDYVKENYADQVSDLSFEHYYMEDQKELSGELYLYSYIWHISPADYPGLTCKVCAGLKMTDHIQAEFLGYTMDEYDIHGCVRYITASFAEDFSGEESGAFTVNSNMHIMPETKWELAGMYNSFAYMDEYFSALLEQAVGTEEMDRSGREKLLDRISR
;
A
#
# COMPACT_ATOMS: atom_id res chain seq x y z
N MET A 1 -15.53 -88.08 14.38
CA MET A 1 -16.85 -87.42 14.24
C MET A 1 -16.57 -86.01 13.73
N GLY A 2 -16.50 -85.70 12.44
CA GLY A 2 -17.44 -86.00 11.36
C GLY A 2 -18.51 -84.89 11.33
N PHE A 3 -18.37 -83.90 10.44
CA PHE A 3 -19.37 -83.53 9.43
C PHE A 3 -19.09 -82.19 8.68
N ARG A 4 -19.09 -82.31 7.34
CA ARG A 4 -19.68 -81.46 6.28
C ARG A 4 -19.23 -80.00 6.01
N ILE A 5 -18.71 -79.89 4.79
CA ILE A 5 -18.72 -78.79 3.82
C ILE A 5 -20.11 -78.12 3.66
N LEU A 6 -20.17 -76.79 3.50
CA LEU A 6 -21.01 -76.11 2.50
C LEU A 6 -20.52 -74.69 2.15
N LYS A 7 -20.50 -74.39 0.84
CA LYS A 7 -20.15 -73.12 0.17
C LYS A 7 -21.13 -71.98 0.45
N LYS A 8 -20.64 -70.72 0.48
CA LYS A 8 -21.09 -69.53 -0.30
C LYS A 8 -20.39 -68.26 0.25
N LEU A 9 -19.59 -67.58 -0.57
CA LEU A 9 -19.94 -66.39 -1.37
C LEU A 9 -19.99 -65.09 -0.52
N PHE A 10 -18.96 -64.25 -0.61
CA PHE A 10 -19.11 -62.80 -0.42
C PHE A 10 -18.18 -62.01 -1.33
N LEU A 11 -18.76 -60.96 -1.89
CA LEU A 11 -18.28 -60.06 -2.93
C LEU A 11 -17.10 -59.16 -2.50
N THR A 12 -16.34 -58.79 -3.52
CA THR A 12 -15.37 -57.69 -3.68
C THR A 12 -15.75 -56.35 -3.02
N VAL A 13 -14.76 -55.65 -2.45
CA VAL A 13 -14.39 -54.26 -2.84
C VAL A 13 -12.88 -54.08 -2.60
N SER A 14 -12.11 -53.88 -3.68
CA SER A 14 -10.71 -53.44 -3.60
C SER A 14 -10.69 -51.93 -3.34
N GLY A 15 -10.43 -51.53 -2.10
CA GLY A 15 -10.20 -50.13 -1.76
C GLY A 15 -8.81 -49.70 -2.19
N VAL A 16 -8.71 -49.03 -3.35
CA VAL A 16 -7.51 -48.27 -3.73
C VAL A 16 -7.50 -47.00 -2.88
N VAL A 17 -6.56 -46.92 -1.94
CA VAL A 17 -6.28 -45.67 -1.22
C VAL A 17 -5.50 -44.77 -2.16
N PHE A 18 -6.17 -43.84 -2.82
CA PHE A 18 -5.52 -42.69 -3.44
C PHE A 18 -5.04 -41.77 -2.31
N VAL A 19 -3.76 -41.86 -1.97
CA VAL A 19 -3.09 -40.81 -1.19
C VAL A 19 -2.88 -39.65 -2.16
N THR A 20 -3.86 -38.76 -2.27
CA THR A 20 -3.66 -37.47 -2.91
C THR A 20 -2.68 -36.70 -2.04
N ASN A 21 -1.43 -36.58 -2.51
CA ASN A 21 -0.49 -35.57 -2.04
C ASN A 21 -1.12 -34.20 -2.28
N LEU A 22 -1.82 -33.68 -1.28
CA LEU A 22 -2.09 -32.26 -1.19
C LEU A 22 -0.76 -31.62 -0.80
N CYS A 23 0.04 -31.31 -1.80
CA CYS A 23 1.17 -30.40 -1.66
C CYS A 23 0.54 -29.02 -1.40
N THR A 24 0.34 -28.70 -0.12
CA THR A 24 -0.01 -27.34 0.27
C THR A 24 1.19 -26.49 -0.06
N GLU A 25 1.13 -25.76 -1.19
CA GLU A 25 2.03 -24.63 -1.40
C GLU A 25 1.80 -23.69 -0.22
N ARG A 26 2.73 -23.70 0.73
CA ARG A 26 2.88 -22.61 1.68
C ARG A 26 3.33 -21.42 0.84
N ILE A 27 2.37 -20.55 0.50
CA ILE A 27 2.69 -19.19 0.10
C ILE A 27 3.44 -18.59 1.29
N VAL A 28 4.76 -18.46 1.17
CA VAL A 28 5.57 -17.68 2.10
C VAL A 28 5.25 -16.24 1.74
N ILE A 29 4.32 -15.63 2.46
CA ILE A 29 4.11 -14.18 2.39
C ILE A 29 5.41 -13.56 2.93
N ALA A 30 6.11 -12.78 2.10
CA ALA A 30 7.29 -12.05 2.54
C ALA A 30 6.93 -11.24 3.79
N ALA A 31 7.80 -11.27 4.81
CA ALA A 31 7.54 -10.55 6.05
C ALA A 31 7.49 -9.04 5.77
N GLU A 32 6.42 -8.38 6.22
CA GLU A 32 6.29 -6.92 6.14
C GLU A 32 7.49 -6.26 6.83
N LYS A 33 8.11 -5.29 6.15
CA LYS A 33 9.26 -4.56 6.68
C LYS A 33 8.83 -3.51 7.69
N TYR A 34 7.69 -2.86 7.43
CA TYR A 34 7.09 -1.82 8.26
C TYR A 34 5.62 -2.17 8.56
N PRO A 35 5.38 -3.18 9.41
CA PRO A 35 4.04 -3.67 9.66
C PRO A 35 3.18 -2.62 10.38
N LEU A 36 1.91 -2.55 10.00
CA LEU A 36 0.89 -1.79 10.73
C LEU A 36 0.28 -2.69 11.79
N THR A 37 0.63 -2.44 13.06
CA THR A 37 0.19 -3.25 14.19
C THR A 37 -0.96 -2.57 14.93
N TYR A 38 -1.97 -3.32 15.37
CA TYR A 38 -3.11 -2.76 16.11
C TYR A 38 -3.00 -2.95 17.62
N GLU A 39 -1.93 -3.60 18.05
CA GLU A 39 -1.60 -3.80 19.46
C GLU A 39 -0.86 -2.57 19.99
N GLU A 40 -0.86 -2.41 21.30
CA GLU A 40 0.01 -1.41 21.94
C GLU A 40 1.46 -1.90 21.82
N PRO A 41 2.39 -1.07 21.33
CA PRO A 41 3.79 -1.47 21.17
C PRO A 41 4.40 -1.78 22.54
N GLU A 42 5.10 -2.91 22.62
CA GLU A 42 5.86 -3.27 23.80
C GLU A 42 7.20 -2.51 23.81
N GLY A 43 7.43 -1.67 24.83
CA GLY A 43 8.69 -0.96 25.03
C GLY A 43 8.64 0.53 24.70
N ASP A 44 9.82 1.16 24.71
CA ASP A 44 9.97 2.62 24.59
C ASP A 44 10.40 3.05 23.17
N GLU A 45 10.28 2.18 22.17
CA GLU A 45 10.62 2.54 20.80
C GLU A 45 9.65 3.60 20.25
N PRO A 46 10.15 4.64 19.54
CA PRO A 46 9.27 5.62 18.95
C PRO A 46 8.36 4.95 17.92
N TYR A 47 7.09 5.35 17.87
CA TYR A 47 6.11 4.83 16.92
C TYR A 47 5.24 5.96 16.37
N MET A 48 4.65 5.72 15.20
CA MET A 48 3.62 6.55 14.59
C MET A 48 2.27 5.89 14.77
N THR A 49 1.23 6.68 15.00
CA THR A 49 -0.14 6.20 15.16
C THR A 49 -0.96 6.67 13.97
N LEU A 50 -1.52 5.72 13.24
CA LEU A 50 -2.33 5.94 12.05
C LEU A 50 -3.74 5.45 12.34
N LYS A 51 -4.72 6.34 12.24
CA LYS A 51 -6.14 5.99 12.40
C LYS A 51 -6.76 5.80 11.02
N GLU A 52 -7.17 4.58 10.72
CA GLU A 52 -7.82 4.25 9.46
C GLU A 52 -9.12 5.03 9.29
N LYS A 53 -9.28 5.65 8.12
CA LYS A 53 -10.51 6.30 7.71
C LYS A 53 -11.24 5.35 6.78
N THR A 54 -12.35 4.84 7.26
CA THR A 54 -13.18 3.86 6.56
C THR A 54 -14.63 4.32 6.61
N GLU A 55 -15.42 3.90 5.62
CA GLU A 55 -16.86 4.08 5.69
C GLU A 55 -17.44 3.28 6.85
N GLY A 56 -18.45 3.85 7.51
CA GLY A 56 -19.15 3.14 8.57
C GLY A 56 -19.93 1.94 8.03
N TYR A 57 -20.07 0.90 8.85
CA TYR A 57 -20.83 -0.29 8.50
C TYR A 57 -22.28 -0.20 8.99
N ILE A 58 -23.24 -0.37 8.08
CA ILE A 58 -24.65 -0.48 8.44
C ILE A 58 -24.94 -1.92 8.87
N VAL A 59 -25.29 -2.10 10.13
CA VAL A 59 -25.65 -3.41 10.71
C VAL A 59 -26.82 -4.03 9.94
N LEU A 60 -26.67 -5.28 9.53
CA LEU A 60 -27.70 -6.04 8.83
C LEU A 60 -28.45 -7.00 9.78
N PRO A 61 -29.67 -7.44 9.42
CA PRO A 61 -30.38 -8.46 10.19
C PRO A 61 -29.55 -9.76 10.34
N GLY A 62 -29.30 -10.17 11.58
CA GLY A 62 -28.54 -11.38 11.90
C GLY A 62 -27.04 -11.18 12.14
N ASP A 63 -26.57 -9.93 12.04
CA ASP A 63 -25.19 -9.59 12.40
C ASP A 63 -24.94 -9.68 13.91
N SER A 64 -23.69 -9.96 14.26
CA SER A 64 -23.13 -9.79 15.59
C SER A 64 -21.80 -9.04 15.45
N LEU A 65 -21.35 -8.35 16.50
CA LEU A 65 -20.06 -7.64 16.47
C LEU A 65 -18.90 -8.57 16.07
N TRP A 66 -18.93 -9.83 16.52
CA TRP A 66 -17.97 -10.86 16.10
C TRP A 66 -17.99 -11.11 14.59
N ARG A 67 -19.18 -11.36 14.01
CA ARG A 67 -19.30 -11.63 12.56
C ARG A 67 -18.93 -10.42 11.73
N ILE A 68 -19.27 -9.22 12.21
CA ILE A 68 -18.85 -7.98 11.57
C ILE A 68 -17.33 -7.87 11.60
N ALA A 69 -16.68 -8.08 12.75
CA ALA A 69 -15.23 -8.05 12.85
C ALA A 69 -14.53 -9.10 11.98
N GLU A 70 -15.04 -10.33 11.94
CA GLU A 70 -14.53 -11.40 11.08
C GLU A 70 -14.66 -11.02 9.59
N LYS A 71 -15.79 -10.44 9.19
CA LYS A 71 -16.03 -10.02 7.80
C LYS A 71 -15.21 -8.81 7.38
N GLN A 72 -15.09 -7.81 8.27
CA GLN A 72 -14.47 -6.52 7.95
C GLN A 72 -12.96 -6.52 8.17
N PHE A 73 -12.48 -7.28 9.16
CA PHE A 73 -11.09 -7.25 9.59
C PHE A 73 -10.38 -8.60 9.47
N GLY A 74 -11.08 -9.65 9.00
CA GLY A 74 -10.55 -11.01 8.87
C GLY A 74 -10.39 -11.78 10.18
N ASP A 75 -10.65 -11.14 11.33
CA ASP A 75 -10.51 -11.73 12.65
C ASP A 75 -11.67 -11.32 13.57
N GLY A 76 -12.46 -12.31 13.98
CA GLY A 76 -13.58 -12.10 14.88
C GLY A 76 -13.19 -11.53 16.24
N ASN A 77 -11.96 -11.76 16.72
CA ASN A 77 -11.46 -11.22 17.99
C ASN A 77 -11.35 -9.68 17.97
N LYS A 78 -11.24 -9.07 16.80
CA LYS A 78 -11.23 -7.60 16.64
C LYS A 78 -12.58 -6.94 16.96
N TYR A 79 -13.59 -7.71 17.36
CA TYR A 79 -14.85 -7.15 17.88
C TYR A 79 -14.64 -6.25 19.11
N VAL A 80 -13.59 -6.46 19.90
CA VAL A 80 -13.26 -5.60 21.05
C VAL A 80 -12.88 -4.20 20.58
N SER A 81 -12.01 -4.09 19.56
CA SER A 81 -11.67 -2.82 18.92
C SER A 81 -12.90 -2.15 18.31
N LEU A 82 -13.81 -2.93 17.73
CA LEU A 82 -15.08 -2.42 17.21
C LEU A 82 -15.98 -1.85 18.32
N ILE A 83 -16.01 -2.48 19.50
CA ILE A 83 -16.72 -1.94 20.68
C ILE A 83 -16.08 -0.62 21.09
N ASP A 84 -14.75 -0.59 21.19
CA ASP A 84 -14.00 0.58 21.63
C ASP A 84 -14.23 1.79 20.73
N ALA A 85 -14.20 1.59 19.41
CA ALA A 85 -14.47 2.63 18.41
C ALA A 85 -15.92 3.17 18.47
N ASN A 86 -16.86 2.41 19.04
CA ASN A 86 -18.29 2.71 19.05
C ASN A 86 -18.87 2.91 20.46
N LYS A 87 -18.03 3.11 21.49
CA LYS A 87 -18.46 3.32 22.89
C LYS A 87 -19.52 4.40 23.07
N ALA A 88 -19.51 5.43 22.23
CA ALA A 88 -20.47 6.52 22.28
C ALA A 88 -21.91 6.09 21.90
N ILE A 89 -22.05 5.05 21.06
CA ILE A 89 -23.34 4.57 20.56
C ILE A 89 -23.72 3.18 21.13
N LEU A 90 -22.74 2.38 21.56
CA LEU A 90 -22.95 1.06 22.13
C LEU A 90 -23.13 1.15 23.65
N THR A 91 -24.37 1.25 24.11
CA THR A 91 -24.68 1.17 25.56
C THR A 91 -24.53 -0.24 26.12
N ASN A 92 -24.83 -1.27 25.31
CA ASN A 92 -24.59 -2.67 25.64
C ASN A 92 -23.95 -3.35 24.43
N PRO A 93 -22.69 -3.80 24.52
CA PRO A 93 -21.97 -4.45 23.41
C PRO A 93 -22.67 -5.69 22.84
N ASN A 94 -23.54 -6.35 23.61
CA ASN A 94 -24.28 -7.51 23.14
C ASN A 94 -25.56 -7.14 22.36
N LEU A 95 -25.89 -5.86 22.22
CA LEU A 95 -27.10 -5.37 21.57
C LEU A 95 -26.75 -4.38 20.46
N ILE A 96 -26.75 -4.87 19.22
CA ILE A 96 -26.74 -4.06 18.01
C ILE A 96 -28.06 -4.25 17.26
N TYR A 97 -28.48 -3.23 16.51
CA TYR A 97 -29.75 -3.24 15.79
C TYR A 97 -29.52 -3.03 14.30
N PRO A 98 -30.29 -3.71 13.42
CA PRO A 98 -30.23 -3.44 11.99
C PRO A 98 -30.46 -1.97 11.67
N GLY A 99 -29.66 -1.41 10.75
CA GLY A 99 -29.67 0.01 10.41
C GLY A 99 -28.77 0.89 11.28
N MET A 100 -28.18 0.36 12.35
CA MET A 100 -27.17 1.07 13.14
C MET A 100 -25.89 1.25 12.31
N LEU A 101 -25.33 2.46 12.30
CA LEU A 101 -24.05 2.74 11.66
C LEU A 101 -22.91 2.57 12.67
N LEU A 102 -22.02 1.61 12.42
CA LEU A 102 -20.82 1.37 13.23
C LEU A 102 -19.61 2.01 12.57
N ASN A 103 -18.79 2.70 13.38
CA ASN A 103 -17.47 3.14 13.00
C ASN A 103 -16.52 1.92 12.90
N LEU A 104 -15.88 1.73 11.74
CA LEU A 104 -14.91 0.67 11.52
C LEU A 104 -13.44 1.13 11.66
N SER A 105 -13.19 2.40 11.95
CA SER A 105 -11.84 2.93 12.12
C SER A 105 -11.04 2.14 13.16
N GLN A 106 -9.89 1.63 12.74
CA GLN A 106 -8.90 1.04 13.62
C GLN A 106 -7.72 2.01 13.81
N THR A 107 -7.07 1.91 14.96
CA THR A 107 -5.82 2.62 15.24
C THR A 107 -4.66 1.66 15.06
N GLY A 108 -3.95 1.81 13.96
CA GLY A 108 -2.71 1.09 13.70
C GLY A 108 -1.49 1.89 14.18
N ARG A 109 -0.40 1.19 14.45
CA ARG A 109 0.87 1.73 14.91
C ARG A 109 2.01 1.13 14.12
N ILE A 110 2.94 2.00 13.72
CA ILE A 110 4.15 1.62 13.00
C ILE A 110 5.34 2.04 13.86
N ILE A 111 6.20 1.08 14.24
CA ILE A 111 7.45 1.38 14.94
C ILE A 111 8.35 2.20 14.01
N ARG A 112 8.84 3.35 14.48
CA ARG A 112 9.78 4.23 13.77
C ARG A 112 11.20 3.69 13.84
N THR A 113 11.43 2.53 13.22
CA THR A 113 12.72 1.84 13.26
C THR A 113 13.86 2.67 12.67
N GLU A 114 13.54 3.58 11.74
CA GLU A 114 14.54 4.41 11.05
C GLU A 114 14.90 5.69 11.80
N ALA A 115 14.10 6.12 12.78
CA ALA A 115 14.33 7.38 13.51
C ALA A 115 15.71 7.45 14.18
N LYS A 116 16.28 6.29 14.57
CA LYS A 116 17.61 6.20 15.20
C LYS A 116 18.77 6.42 14.23
N TYR A 117 18.56 6.26 12.92
CA TYR A 117 19.58 6.43 11.89
C TYR A 117 19.60 7.85 11.31
N GLY A 118 18.66 8.70 11.74
CA GLY A 118 18.41 9.99 11.15
C GLY A 118 17.55 9.86 9.88
N GLY A 119 16.76 10.90 9.64
CA GLY A 119 15.98 11.06 8.42
C GLY A 119 16.63 12.07 7.48
N ILE A 120 15.87 12.42 6.45
CA ILE A 120 16.16 13.54 5.55
C ILE A 120 15.56 14.80 6.18
N GLN A 121 16.38 15.83 6.35
CA GLN A 121 15.95 17.15 6.84
C GLN A 121 16.17 18.19 5.74
N MET A 122 15.11 18.92 5.38
CA MET A 122 15.08 19.89 4.27
C MET A 122 14.73 21.28 4.76
N GLY A 123 15.30 21.70 5.90
CA GLY A 123 14.98 22.96 6.55
C GLY A 123 13.67 22.86 7.30
N SER A 124 12.55 23.18 6.66
CA SER A 124 11.22 23.30 7.29
C SER A 124 10.39 22.02 7.29
N TYR A 125 10.93 20.91 6.79
CA TYR A 125 10.28 19.62 6.82
C TYR A 125 11.30 18.48 6.83
N SER A 126 10.85 17.30 7.22
CA SER A 126 11.68 16.10 7.29
C SER A 126 10.89 14.84 6.97
N MET A 127 11.61 13.76 6.68
CA MET A 127 11.04 12.42 6.51
C MET A 127 12.07 11.37 6.88
N ASP A 128 11.62 10.21 7.35
CA ASP A 128 12.52 9.09 7.58
C ASP A 128 12.95 8.47 6.23
N MET A 129 14.13 7.83 6.22
CA MET A 129 14.64 7.09 5.07
C MET A 129 15.04 5.69 5.52
N PRO A 130 14.69 4.62 4.77
CA PRO A 130 15.12 3.27 5.11
C PRO A 130 16.64 3.16 5.24
N TYR A 131 17.11 2.46 6.27
CA TYR A 131 18.54 2.27 6.50
C TYR A 131 19.25 1.65 5.28
N GLY A 132 20.35 2.26 4.86
CA GLY A 132 21.20 1.78 3.76
C GLY A 132 20.75 2.24 2.37
N TRP A 133 19.58 2.88 2.24
CA TRP A 133 19.14 3.48 0.99
C TRP A 133 19.94 4.74 0.67
N ARG A 134 20.01 5.07 -0.63
CA ARG A 134 20.76 6.21 -1.15
C ARG A 134 19.82 7.20 -1.80
N ILE A 135 20.20 8.48 -1.74
CA ILE A 135 19.54 9.55 -2.47
C ILE A 135 20.20 9.67 -3.83
N GLY A 136 19.40 9.74 -4.89
CA GLY A 136 19.87 9.88 -6.26
C GLY A 136 18.82 10.46 -7.18
N VAL A 137 19.04 10.18 -8.47
CA VAL A 137 18.13 10.52 -9.56
C VAL A 137 17.82 9.25 -10.33
N THR A 138 16.64 9.18 -10.93
CA THR A 138 16.30 8.10 -11.87
C THR A 138 15.66 8.70 -13.10
N GLN A 139 15.94 8.13 -14.27
CA GLN A 139 15.29 8.54 -15.51
C GLN A 139 15.29 7.39 -16.52
N SER A 140 14.13 7.15 -17.12
CA SER A 140 13.95 6.30 -18.29
C SER A 140 12.93 6.95 -19.21
N GLY A 141 13.32 7.21 -20.46
CA GLY A 141 12.53 8.05 -21.35
C GLY A 141 12.31 9.45 -20.75
N ASN A 142 11.05 9.89 -20.73
CA ASN A 142 10.62 11.14 -20.10
C ASN A 142 10.19 10.97 -18.64
N ALA A 143 10.16 9.74 -18.13
CA ALA A 143 9.81 9.46 -16.74
C ALA A 143 11.04 9.42 -15.85
N GLY A 144 10.93 9.97 -14.66
CA GLY A 144 12.06 10.08 -13.74
C GLY A 144 11.76 10.93 -12.52
N GLY A 145 12.76 11.03 -11.65
CA GLY A 145 12.72 11.87 -10.47
C GLY A 145 14.11 12.41 -10.19
N ASN A 146 14.19 13.66 -9.77
CA ASN A 146 15.46 14.30 -9.39
C ASN A 146 15.80 14.15 -7.90
N PHE A 147 14.87 13.58 -7.12
CA PHE A 147 15.09 13.16 -5.75
C PHE A 147 14.44 11.79 -5.54
N VAL A 148 15.28 10.76 -5.50
CA VAL A 148 14.86 9.36 -5.46
C VAL A 148 15.59 8.65 -4.35
N LEU A 149 14.86 7.86 -3.56
CA LEU A 149 15.42 6.94 -2.57
C LEU A 149 15.56 5.57 -3.24
N SER A 150 16.78 5.03 -3.29
CA SER A 150 17.08 3.75 -3.94
C SER A 150 17.78 2.78 -3.00
N GLY A 151 17.32 1.53 -3.01
CA GLY A 151 17.83 0.40 -2.22
C GLY A 151 17.24 -0.91 -2.74
N ASP A 152 16.53 -1.66 -1.88
CA ASP A 152 15.77 -2.87 -2.28
C ASP A 152 14.47 -2.55 -3.08
N GLY A 153 14.25 -1.26 -3.33
CA GLY A 153 13.23 -0.73 -4.22
C GLY A 153 13.63 0.69 -4.61
N THR A 154 12.71 1.40 -5.26
CA THR A 154 12.90 2.80 -5.66
C THR A 154 11.70 3.61 -5.21
N ILE A 155 11.91 4.79 -4.64
CA ILE A 155 10.86 5.74 -4.28
C ILE A 155 11.21 7.11 -4.85
N ALA A 156 10.45 7.58 -5.84
CA ALA A 156 10.55 8.93 -6.35
C ALA A 156 9.75 9.88 -5.45
N CYS A 157 10.34 11.02 -5.09
CA CYS A 157 9.76 11.99 -4.16
C CYS A 157 9.36 13.28 -4.89
N LEU A 158 8.14 13.75 -4.62
CA LEU A 158 7.63 15.06 -5.00
C LEU A 158 7.21 15.78 -3.72
N VAL A 159 7.74 16.97 -3.48
CA VAL A 159 7.30 17.83 -2.37
C VAL A 159 7.00 19.20 -2.94
N GLN A 160 5.82 19.73 -2.64
CA GLN A 160 5.34 20.99 -3.18
C GLN A 160 4.37 21.67 -2.22
N ASP A 161 4.14 22.97 -2.44
CA ASP A 161 3.07 23.68 -1.75
C ASP A 161 1.72 23.02 -2.05
N ILE A 162 0.80 23.03 -1.08
CA ILE A 162 -0.53 22.46 -1.29
C ILE A 162 -1.23 23.18 -2.45
N GLN A 163 -1.63 22.43 -3.47
CA GLN A 163 -2.42 22.97 -4.57
C GLN A 163 -3.90 23.06 -4.17
N LYS A 164 -4.58 24.11 -4.62
CA LYS A 164 -6.03 24.28 -4.35
C LYS A 164 -6.84 23.14 -4.97
N GLU A 165 -6.37 22.66 -6.10
CA GLU A 165 -6.88 21.53 -6.84
C GLU A 165 -6.79 20.25 -6.01
N THR A 166 -5.67 20.01 -5.31
CA THR A 166 -5.50 18.84 -4.41
C THR A 166 -6.54 18.86 -3.31
N ILE A 167 -6.71 19.99 -2.62
CA ILE A 167 -7.71 20.13 -1.54
C ILE A 167 -9.11 19.79 -2.07
N LYS A 168 -9.44 20.24 -3.28
CA LYS A 168 -10.74 19.97 -3.91
C LYS A 168 -10.89 18.51 -4.30
N SER A 169 -9.84 17.91 -4.87
CA SER A 169 -9.85 16.51 -5.29
C SER A 169 -10.00 15.59 -4.09
N MET A 170 -9.27 15.84 -3.00
CA MET A 170 -9.19 14.94 -1.83
C MET A 170 -10.35 15.06 -0.82
N GLN A 171 -11.40 15.86 -1.09
CA GLN A 171 -12.51 16.05 -0.14
C GLN A 171 -13.30 14.77 0.15
N ASP A 172 -13.37 13.89 -0.83
CA ASP A 172 -14.12 12.62 -0.78
C ASP A 172 -13.24 11.52 -1.35
N TRP A 173 -12.30 11.09 -0.52
CA TRP A 173 -11.34 10.06 -0.92
C TRP A 173 -12.04 8.73 -1.11
N GLU A 174 -12.77 8.29 -0.09
CA GLU A 174 -13.30 6.94 0.07
C GLU A 174 -14.24 6.53 -1.06
N THR A 175 -15.03 7.45 -1.60
CA THR A 175 -15.97 7.15 -2.68
C THR A 175 -15.57 7.78 -4.00
N GLN A 176 -15.30 9.08 -4.06
CA GLN A 176 -15.11 9.75 -5.34
C GLN A 176 -13.70 9.56 -5.89
N CYS A 177 -12.66 9.72 -5.07
CA CYS A 177 -11.29 9.59 -5.56
C CYS A 177 -10.95 8.16 -5.95
N THR A 178 -11.23 7.21 -5.07
CA THR A 178 -11.00 5.77 -5.34
C THR A 178 -11.75 5.29 -6.58
N GLN A 179 -13.00 5.74 -6.78
CA GLN A 179 -13.78 5.43 -7.97
C GLN A 179 -13.18 6.04 -9.23
N LYS A 180 -12.77 7.31 -9.21
CA LYS A 180 -12.10 7.97 -10.34
C LYS A 180 -10.81 7.27 -10.73
N ILE A 181 -9.99 6.88 -9.75
CA ILE A 181 -8.76 6.11 -10.02
C ILE A 181 -9.11 4.77 -10.65
N SER A 182 -10.11 4.07 -10.11
CA SER A 182 -10.55 2.76 -10.61
C SER A 182 -11.08 2.85 -12.05
N ASP A 183 -11.88 3.86 -12.35
CA ASP A 183 -12.43 4.09 -13.70
C ASP A 183 -11.32 4.48 -14.68
N TYR A 184 -10.40 5.35 -14.27
CA TYR A 184 -9.25 5.74 -15.08
C TYR A 184 -8.35 4.53 -15.42
N VAL A 185 -8.06 3.67 -14.43
CA VAL A 185 -7.29 2.43 -14.65
C VAL A 185 -8.03 1.50 -15.60
N LYS A 186 -9.35 1.31 -15.40
CA LYS A 186 -10.15 0.44 -16.27
C LYS A 186 -10.22 0.94 -17.71
N GLU A 187 -10.22 2.26 -17.92
CA GLU A 187 -10.26 2.85 -19.25
C GLU A 187 -8.90 2.80 -19.96
N ASN A 188 -7.80 3.00 -19.24
CA ASN A 188 -6.49 3.24 -19.85
C ASN A 188 -5.47 2.10 -19.67
N TYR A 189 -5.60 1.30 -18.60
CA TYR A 189 -4.57 0.36 -18.15
C TYR A 189 -5.16 -0.98 -17.65
N ALA A 190 -6.27 -1.43 -18.23
CA ALA A 190 -7.01 -2.61 -17.76
C ALA A 190 -6.18 -3.91 -17.79
N ASP A 191 -5.24 -4.04 -18.73
CA ASP A 191 -4.36 -5.21 -18.84
C ASP A 191 -3.06 -5.04 -18.03
N GLN A 192 -2.69 -3.79 -17.71
CA GLN A 192 -1.43 -3.41 -17.06
C GLN A 192 -1.55 -3.33 -15.55
N VAL A 193 -2.75 -3.19 -14.99
CA VAL A 193 -2.95 -3.01 -13.55
C VAL A 193 -3.80 -4.12 -12.96
N SER A 194 -3.29 -4.77 -11.92
CA SER A 194 -4.06 -5.67 -11.07
C SER A 194 -3.88 -5.33 -9.59
N ASP A 195 -4.74 -5.91 -8.74
CA ASP A 195 -4.67 -5.78 -7.28
C ASP A 195 -4.64 -4.32 -6.78
N LEU A 196 -5.41 -3.45 -7.44
CA LEU A 196 -5.58 -2.06 -7.03
C LEU A 196 -6.30 -1.98 -5.68
N SER A 197 -5.64 -1.39 -4.69
CA SER A 197 -6.20 -1.15 -3.36
C SER A 197 -5.93 0.28 -2.88
N PHE A 198 -6.72 0.72 -1.91
CA PHE A 198 -6.70 2.08 -1.40
C PHE A 198 -6.65 2.08 0.13
N GLU A 199 -5.89 2.98 0.71
CA GLU A 199 -5.80 3.20 2.14
C GLU A 199 -5.91 4.70 2.44
N HIS A 200 -6.52 5.02 3.58
CA HIS A 200 -6.62 6.38 4.08
C HIS A 200 -6.43 6.38 5.58
N TYR A 201 -5.51 7.22 6.05
CA TYR A 201 -5.23 7.38 7.47
C TYR A 201 -5.26 8.84 7.88
N TYR A 202 -5.65 9.07 9.13
CA TYR A 202 -5.45 10.34 9.80
C TYR A 202 -4.52 10.17 11.00
N MET A 203 -3.59 11.10 11.18
CA MET A 203 -2.66 11.14 12.30
C MET A 203 -3.05 12.29 13.24
N GLU A 204 -3.78 11.96 14.31
CA GLU A 204 -4.22 12.90 15.37
C GLU A 204 -3.17 12.98 16.48
N ASP A 205 -3.02 14.16 17.10
CA ASP A 205 -2.26 14.36 18.33
C ASP A 205 -0.76 13.99 18.28
N GLN A 206 -0.17 13.93 17.07
CA GLN A 206 1.25 13.56 16.86
C GLN A 206 2.18 14.76 16.63
N LYS A 207 1.83 15.95 17.14
CA LYS A 207 2.59 17.21 16.95
C LYS A 207 2.96 17.44 15.48
N GLU A 208 4.25 17.41 15.14
CA GLU A 208 4.80 17.70 13.81
C GLU A 208 4.41 16.66 12.74
N LEU A 209 3.94 15.46 13.14
CA LEU A 209 3.54 14.37 12.25
C LEU A 209 2.05 14.37 11.87
N SER A 210 1.26 15.32 12.37
CA SER A 210 -0.18 15.36 12.08
C SER A 210 -0.48 15.52 10.59
N GLY A 211 -1.63 15.02 10.13
CA GLY A 211 -2.10 15.18 8.75
C GLY A 211 -2.79 13.95 8.19
N GLU A 212 -3.34 14.08 6.98
CA GLU A 212 -4.03 13.00 6.25
C GLU A 212 -3.06 12.30 5.29
N LEU A 213 -3.16 10.96 5.22
CA LEU A 213 -2.34 10.09 4.38
C LEU A 213 -3.26 9.33 3.44
N TYR A 214 -3.03 9.44 2.15
CA TYR A 214 -3.76 8.72 1.12
C TYR A 214 -2.80 7.81 0.41
N LEU A 215 -3.13 6.53 0.32
CA LEU A 215 -2.31 5.56 -0.39
C LEU A 215 -3.15 4.77 -1.37
N TYR A 216 -2.53 4.40 -2.47
CA TYR A 216 -3.01 3.33 -3.31
C TYR A 216 -1.84 2.48 -3.79
N SER A 217 -2.10 1.20 -3.93
CA SER A 217 -1.10 0.23 -4.37
C SER A 217 -1.69 -0.70 -5.41
N TYR A 218 -0.83 -1.20 -6.28
CA TYR A 218 -1.21 -2.05 -7.39
C TYR A 218 -0.01 -2.84 -7.90
N ILE A 219 -0.29 -3.89 -8.67
CA ILE A 219 0.70 -4.60 -9.47
C ILE A 219 0.66 -4.04 -10.88
N TRP A 220 1.82 -3.59 -11.36
CA TRP A 220 2.03 -3.14 -12.72
C TRP A 220 2.60 -4.27 -13.59
N HIS A 221 1.93 -4.59 -14.70
CA HIS A 221 2.37 -5.57 -15.69
C HIS A 221 3.03 -4.83 -16.85
N ILE A 222 4.35 -5.02 -17.03
CA ILE A 222 5.17 -4.17 -17.92
C ILE A 222 4.87 -4.40 -19.40
N SER A 223 4.70 -5.67 -19.80
CA SER A 223 4.13 -6.03 -21.10
C SER A 223 3.42 -7.37 -20.92
N PRO A 224 2.14 -7.39 -20.52
CA PRO A 224 1.42 -8.62 -20.19
C PRO A 224 1.24 -9.53 -21.41
N ALA A 225 1.18 -8.97 -22.62
CA ALA A 225 1.04 -9.74 -23.86
C ALA A 225 2.31 -10.51 -24.22
N ASP A 226 3.48 -9.89 -24.07
CA ASP A 226 4.76 -10.50 -24.43
C ASP A 226 5.39 -11.25 -23.25
N TYR A 227 5.25 -10.72 -22.03
CA TYR A 227 5.89 -11.19 -20.80
C TYR A 227 4.90 -11.24 -19.61
N PRO A 228 3.99 -12.22 -19.56
CA PRO A 228 2.94 -12.30 -18.54
C PRO A 228 3.42 -12.37 -17.08
N GLY A 229 4.68 -12.72 -16.84
CA GLY A 229 5.28 -12.82 -15.51
C GLY A 229 6.23 -11.67 -15.16
N LEU A 230 6.26 -10.60 -15.96
CA LEU A 230 7.11 -9.44 -15.73
C LEU A 230 6.27 -8.33 -15.08
N THR A 231 6.29 -8.34 -13.76
CA THR A 231 5.46 -7.48 -12.92
C THR A 231 6.28 -6.67 -11.92
N CYS A 232 5.75 -5.52 -11.52
CA CYS A 232 6.30 -4.63 -10.51
C CYS A 232 5.24 -4.35 -9.43
N LYS A 233 5.62 -4.38 -8.16
CA LYS A 233 4.75 -3.90 -7.07
C LYS A 233 4.91 -2.39 -6.97
N VAL A 234 3.80 -1.67 -6.93
CA VAL A 234 3.77 -0.20 -6.89
C VAL A 234 2.94 0.27 -5.72
N CYS A 235 3.40 1.33 -5.06
CA CYS A 235 2.62 2.07 -4.08
C CYS A 235 2.87 3.56 -4.25
N ALA A 236 1.79 4.32 -4.30
CA ALA A 236 1.82 5.78 -4.29
C ALA A 236 1.20 6.26 -2.98
N GLY A 237 1.95 7.08 -2.25
CA GLY A 237 1.49 7.72 -1.02
C GLY A 237 1.48 9.23 -1.15
N LEU A 238 0.44 9.88 -0.64
CA LEU A 238 0.29 11.33 -0.52
C LEU A 238 0.10 11.67 0.95
N LYS A 239 0.94 12.57 1.49
CA LYS A 239 0.72 13.21 2.80
C LYS A 239 0.34 14.66 2.55
N MET A 240 -0.76 15.08 3.16
CA MET A 240 -1.09 16.50 3.29
C MET A 240 -0.89 16.93 4.75
N THR A 241 -0.06 17.95 4.94
CA THR A 241 0.16 18.64 6.21
C THR A 241 -0.55 19.99 6.18
N ASP A 242 -0.23 20.91 7.09
CA ASP A 242 -0.91 22.21 7.16
C ASP A 242 -0.51 23.15 6.01
N HIS A 243 0.73 23.06 5.50
CA HIS A 243 1.27 23.97 4.50
C HIS A 243 1.73 23.29 3.20
N ILE A 244 2.14 22.02 3.25
CA ILE A 244 2.68 21.31 2.08
C ILE A 244 1.99 19.97 1.80
N GLN A 245 2.21 19.48 0.58
CA GLN A 245 1.90 18.11 0.21
C GLN A 245 3.17 17.40 -0.26
N ALA A 246 3.29 16.13 0.11
CA ALA A 246 4.39 15.26 -0.30
C ALA A 246 3.83 13.98 -0.91
N GLU A 247 4.37 13.60 -2.06
CA GLU A 247 3.99 12.41 -2.81
C GLU A 247 5.20 11.50 -3.01
N PHE A 248 4.98 10.22 -2.76
CA PHE A 248 5.99 9.17 -2.77
C PHE A 248 5.54 8.06 -3.70
N LEU A 249 6.18 7.95 -4.86
CA LEU A 249 5.93 6.89 -5.82
C LEU A 249 6.99 5.80 -5.66
N GLY A 250 6.63 4.73 -4.96
CA GLY A 250 7.48 3.57 -4.73
C GLY A 250 7.19 2.42 -5.68
N TYR A 251 8.23 1.76 -6.16
CA TYR A 251 8.11 0.52 -6.92
C TYR A 251 9.27 -0.46 -6.63
N THR A 252 9.01 -1.75 -6.80
CA THR A 252 10.04 -2.82 -6.76
C THR A 252 9.66 -4.00 -7.63
N MET A 253 10.66 -4.63 -8.23
CA MET A 253 10.53 -5.89 -8.99
C MET A 253 10.79 -7.12 -8.11
N ASP A 254 11.29 -6.91 -6.89
CA ASP A 254 11.67 -7.96 -5.97
C ASP A 254 10.60 -8.21 -4.90
N GLU A 255 10.90 -9.07 -3.93
CA GLU A 255 9.98 -9.39 -2.83
C GLU A 255 9.90 -8.30 -1.74
N TYR A 256 10.61 -7.18 -1.89
CA TYR A 256 10.64 -6.10 -0.91
C TYR A 256 9.24 -5.54 -0.63
N ASP A 257 8.98 -5.21 0.64
CA ASP A 257 7.75 -4.58 1.10
C ASP A 257 7.74 -3.08 0.74
N ILE A 258 7.65 -2.78 -0.56
CA ILE A 258 7.59 -1.41 -1.05
C ILE A 258 6.34 -0.68 -0.55
N HIS A 259 5.24 -1.42 -0.38
CA HIS A 259 3.98 -0.89 0.12
C HIS A 259 4.11 -0.38 1.56
N GLY A 260 4.59 -1.22 2.48
CA GLY A 260 4.85 -0.81 3.86
C GLY A 260 5.92 0.28 3.94
N CYS A 261 6.93 0.25 3.06
CA CYS A 261 7.96 1.29 2.99
C CYS A 261 7.40 2.66 2.58
N VAL A 262 6.57 2.73 1.53
CA VAL A 262 5.92 3.99 1.12
C VAL A 262 4.99 4.49 2.21
N ARG A 263 4.19 3.62 2.83
CA ARG A 263 3.36 3.97 3.99
C ARG A 263 4.17 4.56 5.14
N TYR A 264 5.29 3.92 5.48
CA TYR A 264 6.21 4.37 6.52
C TYR A 264 6.75 5.77 6.23
N ILE A 265 7.32 5.99 5.05
CA ILE A 265 7.92 7.27 4.68
C ILE A 265 6.86 8.37 4.62
N THR A 266 5.71 8.09 4.01
CA THR A 266 4.57 9.02 3.94
C THR A 266 4.08 9.42 5.33
N ALA A 267 4.01 8.47 6.28
CA ALA A 267 3.61 8.74 7.66
C ALA A 267 4.67 9.54 8.44
N SER A 268 5.95 9.29 8.16
CA SER A 268 7.07 9.96 8.83
C SER A 268 7.29 11.40 8.35
N PHE A 269 6.69 11.77 7.22
CA PHE A 269 6.81 13.11 6.67
C PHE A 269 6.17 14.14 7.61
N ALA A 270 6.97 15.09 8.05
CA ALA A 270 6.61 16.07 9.07
C ALA A 270 7.10 17.47 8.70
N GLU A 271 6.29 18.48 9.01
CA GLU A 271 6.73 19.87 8.97
C GLU A 271 7.43 20.22 10.30
N ASP A 272 8.65 20.76 10.21
CA ASP A 272 9.38 21.27 11.37
C ASP A 272 9.33 22.81 11.33
N PHE A 273 8.20 23.37 11.80
CA PHE A 273 7.97 24.81 11.82
C PHE A 273 8.32 25.39 13.20
N SER A 274 9.56 25.85 13.36
CA SER A 274 9.92 26.73 14.48
C SER A 274 9.45 28.16 14.14
N GLY A 275 8.36 28.61 14.76
CA GLY A 275 7.61 29.84 14.40
C GLY A 275 8.30 31.20 14.56
N GLU A 276 9.55 31.37 14.15
CA GLU A 276 10.25 32.68 14.09
C GLU A 276 10.17 33.38 12.72
N GLU A 277 9.73 32.72 11.66
CA GLU A 277 9.51 33.37 10.37
C GLU A 277 8.02 33.47 10.04
N SER A 278 7.44 34.65 10.25
CA SER A 278 6.09 35.03 9.79
C SER A 278 5.98 35.20 8.26
N GLY A 279 6.87 34.56 7.51
CA GLY A 279 6.82 34.49 6.06
C GLY A 279 5.84 33.42 5.58
N ALA A 280 5.37 33.55 4.34
CA ALA A 280 4.62 32.46 3.69
C ALA A 280 5.52 31.21 3.63
N PHE A 281 5.04 30.07 4.13
CA PHE A 281 5.72 28.79 3.95
C PHE A 281 5.76 28.51 2.44
N THR A 282 6.94 28.26 1.89
CA THR A 282 7.12 27.85 0.51
C THR A 282 8.14 26.73 0.47
N VAL A 283 7.82 25.67 -0.26
CA VAL A 283 8.76 24.57 -0.51
C VAL A 283 9.97 25.12 -1.27
N ASN A 284 11.13 25.16 -0.60
CA ASN A 284 12.40 25.56 -1.21
C ASN A 284 13.19 24.36 -1.79
N SER A 285 12.57 23.18 -1.86
CA SER A 285 13.19 22.00 -2.43
C SER A 285 12.76 21.79 -3.88
N ASN A 286 13.73 21.51 -4.74
CA ASN A 286 13.51 21.18 -6.14
C ASN A 286 13.14 19.69 -6.31
N MET A 287 12.30 19.09 -5.46
CA MET A 287 11.94 17.66 -5.58
C MET A 287 10.78 17.49 -6.57
N HIS A 288 11.05 16.86 -7.71
CA HIS A 288 10.07 16.70 -8.78
C HIS A 288 10.09 15.28 -9.36
N ILE A 289 8.90 14.84 -9.76
CA ILE A 289 8.67 13.62 -10.52
C ILE A 289 8.13 14.00 -11.91
N MET A 290 8.66 13.38 -12.94
CA MET A 290 8.30 13.57 -14.34
C MET A 290 7.85 12.23 -14.96
N PRO A 291 6.97 12.24 -15.98
CA PRO A 291 6.36 13.42 -16.58
C PRO A 291 5.22 13.99 -15.72
N GLU A 292 4.97 15.30 -15.85
CA GLU A 292 3.73 15.91 -15.36
C GLU A 292 2.63 15.65 -16.38
N THR A 293 1.61 14.88 -15.99
CA THR A 293 0.46 14.59 -16.86
C THR A 293 -0.82 15.13 -16.25
N LYS A 294 -1.69 15.66 -17.12
CA LYS A 294 -3.03 16.07 -16.69
C LYS A 294 -3.92 14.84 -16.62
N TRP A 295 -4.60 14.68 -15.51
CA TRP A 295 -5.55 13.60 -15.26
C TRP A 295 -6.66 14.10 -14.32
N GLU A 296 -7.65 13.24 -14.04
CA GLU A 296 -8.90 13.64 -13.39
C GLU A 296 -8.72 14.13 -11.94
N LEU A 297 -7.69 13.62 -11.24
CA LEU A 297 -7.32 14.06 -9.90
C LEU A 297 -6.26 15.15 -9.95
N ALA A 298 -6.69 16.35 -10.37
CA ALA A 298 -5.81 17.51 -10.42
C ALA A 298 -5.19 17.79 -9.03
N GLY A 299 -3.88 18.07 -9.03
CA GLY A 299 -3.09 18.31 -7.82
C GLY A 299 -2.41 17.07 -7.23
N MET A 300 -2.81 15.87 -7.66
CA MET A 300 -2.16 14.61 -7.32
C MET A 300 -1.31 14.12 -8.51
N TYR A 301 -0.24 13.41 -8.25
CA TYR A 301 0.65 12.85 -9.25
C TYR A 301 0.07 11.56 -9.87
N ASN A 302 0.08 11.48 -11.19
CA ASN A 302 -0.39 10.32 -11.93
C ASN A 302 0.69 9.24 -11.99
N SER A 303 0.67 8.31 -11.02
CA SER A 303 1.65 7.22 -10.99
C SER A 303 1.57 6.30 -12.22
N PHE A 304 0.38 6.07 -12.78
CA PHE A 304 0.21 5.16 -13.92
C PHE A 304 0.95 5.66 -15.16
N ALA A 305 0.88 6.96 -15.44
CA ALA A 305 1.62 7.57 -16.55
C ALA A 305 3.14 7.49 -16.35
N TYR A 306 3.62 7.61 -15.10
CA TYR A 306 5.03 7.38 -14.78
C TYR A 306 5.41 5.93 -15.08
N MET A 307 4.65 4.97 -14.58
CA MET A 307 4.92 3.54 -14.73
C MET A 307 4.91 3.13 -16.21
N ASP A 308 3.96 3.65 -16.98
CA ASP A 308 3.86 3.40 -18.41
C ASP A 308 5.09 3.89 -19.18
N GLU A 309 5.42 5.18 -19.05
CA GLU A 309 6.57 5.78 -19.74
C GLU A 309 7.90 5.16 -19.28
N TYR A 310 8.09 5.03 -17.95
CA TYR A 310 9.36 4.57 -17.39
C TYR A 310 9.68 3.13 -17.81
N PHE A 311 8.72 2.22 -17.65
CA PHE A 311 8.93 0.80 -17.94
C PHE A 311 8.85 0.48 -19.43
N SER A 312 8.04 1.19 -20.21
CA SER A 312 8.08 1.06 -21.68
C SER A 312 9.44 1.47 -22.23
N ALA A 313 9.96 2.63 -21.81
CA ALA A 313 11.28 3.08 -22.23
C ALA A 313 12.42 2.17 -21.72
N LEU A 314 12.30 1.62 -20.50
CA LEU A 314 13.28 0.66 -19.99
C LEU A 314 13.26 -0.64 -20.80
N LEU A 315 12.07 -1.15 -21.14
CA LEU A 315 11.90 -2.35 -21.93
C LEU A 315 12.49 -2.16 -23.33
N GLU A 316 12.16 -1.06 -24.01
CA GLU A 316 12.72 -0.73 -25.33
C GLU A 316 14.25 -0.71 -25.32
N GLN A 317 14.86 -0.10 -24.29
CA GLN A 317 16.31 -0.06 -24.15
C GLN A 317 16.94 -1.41 -23.82
N ALA A 318 16.22 -2.29 -23.12
CA ALA A 318 16.71 -3.62 -22.72
C ALA A 318 16.60 -4.63 -23.88
N VAL A 319 15.54 -4.55 -24.66
CA VAL A 319 15.24 -5.45 -25.78
C VAL A 319 16.08 -5.09 -27.01
N GLY A 320 16.31 -3.80 -27.31
CA GLY A 320 16.93 -3.43 -28.58
C GLY A 320 16.15 -3.98 -29.77
N THR A 321 16.71 -3.95 -30.99
CA THR A 321 16.01 -4.43 -32.20
C THR A 321 15.83 -5.96 -32.31
N GLU A 322 15.98 -6.75 -31.23
CA GLU A 322 15.82 -8.22 -31.23
C GLU A 322 14.91 -8.68 -30.06
N GLU A 323 14.28 -9.86 -30.18
CA GLU A 323 13.36 -10.43 -29.17
C GLU A 323 14.01 -10.59 -27.77
N MET A 324 13.24 -10.39 -26.70
CA MET A 324 13.75 -10.51 -25.32
C MET A 324 14.00 -11.97 -24.94
N ASP A 325 15.27 -12.37 -24.96
CA ASP A 325 15.72 -13.65 -24.43
C ASP A 325 15.96 -13.59 -22.91
N ARG A 326 16.44 -14.70 -22.31
CA ARG A 326 16.80 -14.75 -20.89
C ARG A 326 17.84 -13.70 -20.50
N SER A 327 18.75 -13.35 -21.42
CA SER A 327 19.75 -12.29 -21.21
C SER A 327 19.12 -10.91 -21.21
N GLY A 328 18.13 -10.66 -22.06
CA GLY A 328 17.34 -9.42 -22.07
C GLY A 328 16.60 -9.18 -20.74
N ARG A 329 15.99 -10.23 -20.18
CA ARG A 329 15.36 -10.15 -18.84
C ARG A 329 16.37 -9.85 -17.74
N GLU A 330 17.53 -10.51 -17.74
CA GLU A 330 18.60 -10.24 -16.76
C GLU A 330 19.16 -8.82 -16.88
N LYS A 331 19.29 -8.28 -18.10
CA LYS A 331 19.70 -6.88 -18.34
C LYS A 331 18.65 -5.89 -17.84
N LEU A 332 17.36 -6.17 -18.03
CA LEU A 332 16.28 -5.33 -17.52
C LEU A 332 16.32 -5.26 -16.00
N LEU A 333 16.46 -6.42 -15.34
CA LEU A 333 16.56 -6.50 -13.88
C LEU A 333 17.82 -5.79 -13.34
N ASP A 334 18.98 -5.98 -13.97
CA ASP A 334 20.23 -5.28 -13.60
C ASP A 334 20.08 -3.75 -13.72
N ARG A 335 19.39 -3.25 -14.74
CA ARG A 335 19.15 -1.81 -14.91
C ARG A 335 18.20 -1.22 -13.88
N ILE A 336 17.18 -1.98 -13.46
CA ILE A 336 16.23 -1.52 -12.43
C ILE A 336 16.90 -1.50 -11.04
N SER A 337 17.89 -2.37 -10.80
CA SER A 337 18.60 -2.48 -9.52
C SER A 337 19.73 -1.46 -9.29
N ARG A 338 20.02 -0.57 -10.26
CA ARG A 338 21.14 0.39 -10.22
C ARG A 338 20.67 1.83 -10.01
#